data_AF-A0A972AHV5-F1
#
_entry.id   AF-A0A972AHV5-F1
#
_cell.length_a   1.000
_cell.length_b   1.000
_cell.length_c   1.000
_cell.angle_alpha   90.00
_cell.angle_beta   90.00
_cell.angle_gamma   90.00
#
_symmetry.space_group_name_H-M   'P 1'
#
loop_
_entity.id
_entity.type
_entity.pdbx_description
1 polymer ?
#
loop_
_entity_poly.entity_id
_entity_poly.type
_entity_poly.pdbx_seq_one_letter_code
_entity_poly.pdbx_strand_id
1 'polypeptide(L)' 'MSKNRFEEKFVEYRGFTFDDVLLVPGYSEVVPSQVNVSTKLTPQISLNIPICSAAMDTVTDGKL' A
#
# COMPACT_ATOMS: atom_id res chain seq x y z
N MET A 1 4.89 -20.73 40.85
CA MET A 1 3.81 -19.95 40.20
C MET A 1 3.85 -20.24 38.72
N SER A 2 2.85 -20.96 38.21
CA SER A 2 2.77 -21.35 36.79
C SER A 2 2.40 -20.12 35.97
N LYS A 3 3.28 -19.66 35.07
CA LYS A 3 2.95 -18.61 34.11
C LYS A 3 1.85 -19.14 33.17
N ASN A 4 0.78 -18.39 33.02
CA ASN A 4 -0.32 -18.74 32.13
C ASN A 4 0.19 -18.77 30.68
N ARG A 5 0.16 -19.95 30.04
CA ARG A 5 0.60 -20.21 28.65
C ARG A 5 -0.11 -19.36 27.58
N PHE A 6 -1.12 -18.57 27.97
CA PHE A 6 -1.86 -17.64 27.12
C PHE A 6 -1.23 -16.25 27.04
N GLU A 7 -0.50 -15.81 28.07
CA GLU A 7 0.14 -14.47 28.07
C GLU A 7 1.34 -14.39 27.11
N GLU A 8 1.95 -15.53 26.78
CA GLU A 8 3.06 -15.60 25.81
C GLU A 8 2.59 -15.59 24.34
N LYS A 9 1.27 -15.61 24.09
CA LYS A 9 0.70 -15.69 22.73
C LYS A 9 0.44 -14.34 22.07
N PHE A 10 0.34 -13.27 22.86
CA PHE A 10 -0.02 -11.95 22.36
C PHE A 10 1.11 -10.97 22.66
N VAL A 11 1.79 -10.54 21.60
CA VAL A 11 2.70 -9.40 21.64
C VAL A 11 1.85 -8.15 21.45
N GLU A 12 2.08 -7.10 22.24
CA GLU A 12 1.42 -5.81 22.03
C GLU A 12 1.93 -5.20 20.71
N TYR A 13 1.17 -5.40 19.63
CA TYR A 13 1.44 -4.84 18.32
C TYR A 13 0.29 -3.92 17.92
N ARG A 14 0.62 -2.67 17.55
CA ARG A 14 -0.36 -1.71 17.03
C ARG A 14 -0.19 -1.60 15.52
N GLY A 15 -1.18 -2.10 14.78
CA GLY A 15 -1.30 -1.87 13.34
C GLY A 15 -2.07 -0.58 13.05
N PHE A 16 -1.80 0.01 11.89
CA PHE A 16 -2.53 1.15 11.35
C PHE A 16 -3.09 0.78 9.97
N THR A 17 -4.29 1.28 9.66
CA THR A 17 -4.90 1.23 8.32
C THR A 17 -4.88 2.62 7.67
N PHE A 18 -5.39 2.73 6.43
CA PHE A 18 -5.39 3.98 5.67
C PHE A 18 -6.11 5.12 6.41
N ASP A 19 -7.22 4.83 7.09
CA ASP A 19 -8.03 5.84 7.78
C ASP A 19 -7.42 6.33 9.10
N ASP A 20 -6.38 5.66 9.60
CA ASP A 20 -5.71 6.04 10.85
C ASP A 20 -4.65 7.14 10.66
N VAL A 21 -4.28 7.47 9.42
CA VAL A 21 -3.11 8.30 9.11
C VAL A 21 -3.38 9.35 8.04
N LEU A 22 -2.63 10.45 8.09
CA LEU A 22 -2.63 11.50 7.07
C LEU A 22 -1.20 11.82 6.65
N LEU A 23 -1.03 12.23 5.39
CA LEU A 23 0.22 12.82 4.92
C LEU A 23 0.31 14.26 5.41
N VAL A 24 1.42 14.58 6.09
CA VAL A 24 1.72 15.95 6.50
C VAL A 24 2.23 16.74 5.28
N PRO A 25 1.66 17.91 4.95
CA PRO A 25 2.16 18.73 3.85
C PRO A 25 3.62 19.14 4.05
N GLY A 26 4.39 19.15 2.97
CA GLY A 26 5.78 19.60 2.93
C GLY A 26 6.00 20.66 1.85
N TYR A 27 7.12 21.39 1.96
CA TYR A 27 7.56 22.30 0.89
C TYR A 27 7.83 21.53 -0.41
N SER A 28 7.40 22.08 -1.55
CA SER A 28 7.60 21.48 -2.87
C SER A 28 8.01 22.55 -3.89
N GLU A 29 9.05 22.28 -4.65
CA GLU A 29 9.47 23.07 -5.83
C GLU A 29 8.84 22.55 -7.12
N VAL A 30 8.15 21.40 -7.06
CA VAL A 30 7.57 20.72 -8.21
C VAL A 30 6.06 20.92 -8.22
N VAL A 31 5.53 21.25 -9.40
CA VAL A 31 4.09 21.32 -9.64
C VAL A 31 3.52 19.95 -10.00
N PRO A 32 2.26 19.62 -9.67
CA PRO A 32 1.69 18.29 -9.88
C PRO A 32 1.81 17.73 -11.31
N SER A 33 1.71 18.59 -12.33
CA SER A 33 1.81 18.19 -13.74
C SER A 33 3.21 17.73 -14.17
N GLN A 34 4.24 17.98 -13.35
CA GLN A 34 5.62 17.58 -13.61
C GLN A 34 6.02 16.31 -12.84
N VAL A 35 5.13 15.76 -12.02
CA VAL A 35 5.42 14.55 -11.23
C VAL A 35 5.46 13.32 -12.13
N ASN A 36 6.57 12.58 -12.09
CA ASN A 36 6.67 11.28 -12.73
C ASN A 36 6.06 10.21 -11.81
N VAL A 37 5.00 9.55 -12.26
CA VAL A 37 4.29 8.50 -11.52
C VAL A 37 4.62 7.08 -12.00
N SER A 38 5.63 6.92 -12.86
CA SER A 38 6.07 5.61 -13.31
C SER A 38 6.65 4.81 -12.15
N THR A 39 6.45 3.49 -12.17
CA THR A 39 6.89 2.60 -11.11
C THR A 39 7.30 1.24 -11.65
N LYS A 40 8.00 0.44 -10.85
CA LYS A 40 8.32 -0.96 -11.17
C LYS A 40 7.42 -1.89 -10.37
N LEU A 41 6.64 -2.72 -11.05
CA LEU A 41 5.85 -3.77 -10.41
C LEU A 41 6.73 -4.98 -10.06
N THR A 42 7.65 -5.32 -10.97
CA THR A 42 8.67 -6.37 -10.79
C THR A 42 10.01 -5.87 -11.35
N PRO A 43 11.12 -6.60 -11.15
CA PRO A 43 12.41 -6.19 -11.74
C PRO A 43 12.37 -6.03 -13.26
N GLN A 44 11.50 -6.78 -13.95
CA GLN A 44 11.35 -6.77 -15.41
C GLN A 44 10.13 -5.97 -15.92
N ILE A 45 9.15 -5.66 -15.07
CA ILE A 45 7.89 -5.03 -15.48
C ILE A 45 7.81 -3.61 -14.91
N SER A 46 7.81 -2.61 -15.80
CA SER A 46 7.61 -1.20 -15.46
C SER A 46 6.21 -0.74 -15.90
N LEU A 47 5.58 0.10 -15.09
CA LEU A 47 4.28 0.69 -15.33
C LEU A 47 4.42 2.21 -15.46
N ASN A 48 3.65 2.81 -16.37
CA ASN A 48 3.61 4.28 -16.51
C ASN A 48 2.82 4.94 -15.37
N ILE A 49 1.93 4.21 -14.71
CA ILE A 49 1.13 4.63 -13.55
C ILE A 49 1.11 3.49 -12.50
N PRO A 50 1.05 3.78 -11.19
CA PRO A 50 1.15 2.77 -10.14
C PRO A 50 -0.23 2.16 -9.81
N ILE A 51 -0.95 1.70 -10.83
CA ILE A 51 -2.31 1.14 -10.71
C ILE A 51 -2.35 -0.22 -11.41
N CYS A 52 -2.99 -1.19 -10.75
CA CYS A 52 -3.30 -2.50 -11.31
C CYS A 52 -4.77 -2.81 -11.06
N SER A 53 -5.47 -3.36 -12.04
CA SER A 53 -6.84 -3.82 -11.86
C SER A 53 -6.85 -5.12 -11.04
N ALA A 54 -7.89 -5.31 -10.23
CA ALA A 54 -8.01 -6.53 -9.45
C ALA A 54 -8.29 -7.72 -10.37
N ALA A 55 -7.62 -8.84 -10.11
CA ALA A 55 -7.87 -10.12 -10.78
C ALA A 55 -9.15 -10.76 -10.25
N MET A 56 -10.30 -10.16 -10.56
CA MET A 56 -11.63 -10.59 -10.14
C MET A 56 -12.56 -10.66 -11.35
N ASP A 57 -13.44 -11.66 -11.37
CA ASP A 57 -14.35 -11.95 -12.48
C ASP A 57 -15.24 -10.77 -12.89
N THR A 58 -15.55 -9.88 -11.94
CA THR A 58 -16.40 -8.70 -12.16
C THR A 58 -15.61 -7.41 -12.37
N VAL A 59 -14.27 -7.46 -12.23
CA VAL A 59 -13.41 -6.28 -12.31
C VAL A 59 -12.56 -6.29 -13.58
N THR A 60 -11.99 -7.43 -13.97
CA THR A 60 -11.10 -7.52 -15.14
C THR A 60 -11.53 -8.64 -16.08
N ASP A 61 -11.80 -8.29 -17.33
CA ASP A 61 -12.04 -9.21 -18.46
C ASP A 61 -11.29 -8.67 -19.69
N GLY A 62 -11.17 -9.43 -20.78
CA GLY A 62 -10.33 -9.10 -21.94
C GLY A 62 -10.74 -7.85 -22.73
N LYS A 63 -11.82 -7.16 -22.34
CA LYS A 63 -12.27 -5.89 -22.93
C LYS A 63 -11.75 -4.65 -22.20
N LEU A 64 -11.15 -4.84 -21.02
CA LEU A 64 -10.46 -3.81 -20.27
C LEU A 64 -9.02 -3.62 -20.75
#